data_AF-A0A2D6DLT3-F1
#
_entry.id   AF-A0A2D6DLT3-F1
#
_cell.length_a   1.000
_cell.length_b   1.000
_cell.length_c   1.000
_cell.angle_alpha   90.00
_cell.angle_beta   90.00
_cell.angle_gamma   90.00
#
_symmetry.space_group_name_H-M   'P 1'
#
loop_
_entity.id
_entity.type
_entity.pdbx_description
1 polymer ?
#
loop_
_entity_poly.entity_id
_entity_poly.type
_entity_poly.pdbx_seq_one_letter_code
_entity_poly.pdbx_strand_id
1 'polypeptide(L)'
;MRLSDQDIIASLDKGHIVIEPRPSNDVISGVSVDLRLGRSFRVFKDHARPYVDVSASREEINQTLEAIMSEEIIVADDEAFFLHPGELALAVTKESVTIPADLVGWLDGRSSL
;
A
#
# COMPACT_ATOMS: atom_id res chain seq x y z
N MET A 1 7.89 20.02 -8.73
CA MET A 1 7.91 19.49 -10.11
C MET A 1 7.59 18.01 -10.03
N ARG A 2 6.69 17.47 -10.86
CA ARG A 2 6.41 16.02 -10.96
C ARG A 2 6.99 15.51 -12.28
N LEU A 3 7.40 14.24 -12.32
CA LEU A 3 7.86 13.61 -13.54
C LEU A 3 6.68 13.44 -14.51
N SER A 4 6.90 13.74 -15.79
CA SER A 4 5.95 13.38 -16.85
C SER A 4 5.93 11.86 -17.06
N ASP A 5 4.92 11.34 -17.74
CA ASP A 5 4.87 9.94 -18.17
C ASP A 5 6.14 9.50 -18.92
N GLN A 6 6.64 10.31 -19.85
CA GLN A 6 7.88 10.05 -20.57
C GLN A 6 9.10 9.97 -19.63
N ASP A 7 9.19 10.87 -18.64
CA ASP A 7 10.28 10.87 -17.66
C ASP A 7 10.18 9.70 -16.67
N ILE A 8 8.96 9.29 -16.30
CA ILE A 8 8.71 8.12 -15.47
C ILE A 8 9.21 6.88 -16.21
N ILE A 9 8.80 6.69 -17.47
CA ILE A 9 9.23 5.56 -18.30
C ILE A 9 10.76 5.55 -18.43
N ALA A 10 11.36 6.69 -18.79
CA ALA A 10 12.81 6.80 -18.91
C ALA A 10 13.55 6.53 -17.59
N SER A 11 12.98 6.92 -16.44
CA SER A 11 13.57 6.65 -15.12
C SER A 11 13.49 5.18 -14.74
N LEU A 12 12.39 4.51 -15.10
CA LEU A 12 12.22 3.07 -14.90
C LEU A 12 13.17 2.27 -15.79
N ASP A 13 13.31 2.66 -17.06
CA ASP A 13 14.18 1.98 -18.02
C ASP A 13 15.68 2.13 -17.68
N LYS A 14 16.05 3.24 -17.03
CA LYS A 14 17.40 3.48 -16.48
C LYS A 14 17.64 2.79 -15.14
N GLY A 15 16.61 2.21 -14.52
CA GLY A 15 16.66 1.65 -13.17
C GLY A 15 16.86 2.70 -12.06
N HIS A 16 16.60 3.98 -12.36
CA HIS A 16 16.69 5.04 -11.35
C HIS A 16 15.51 4.96 -10.38
N ILE A 17 14.32 4.66 -10.90
CA ILE A 17 13.15 4.20 -10.14
C ILE A 17 12.98 2.72 -10.45
N VAL A 18 12.64 1.92 -9.46
CA VAL A 18 12.36 0.48 -9.67
C VAL A 18 10.98 0.17 -9.13
N ILE A 19 10.13 -0.41 -9.97
CA ILE A 19 8.81 -0.94 -9.59
C ILE A 19 8.80 -2.41 -10.00
N GLU A 20 8.56 -3.30 -9.05
CA GLU A 20 8.62 -4.74 -9.25
C GLU A 20 7.29 -5.42 -8.88
N PRO A 21 6.60 -6.08 -9.82
CA PRO A 21 6.94 -6.23 -11.23
C PRO A 21 6.80 -4.91 -12.02
N ARG A 22 7.65 -4.71 -13.04
CA ARG A 22 7.62 -3.50 -13.89
C ARG A 22 6.23 -3.35 -14.52
N PRO A 23 5.49 -2.26 -14.24
CA PRO A 23 4.21 -2.00 -14.88
C PRO A 23 4.42 -1.83 -16.38
N SER A 24 3.40 -2.13 -17.17
CA SER A 24 3.46 -1.82 -18.61
C SER A 24 3.26 -0.31 -18.85
N ASN A 25 3.71 0.21 -19.98
CA ASN A 25 3.66 1.65 -20.24
C ASN A 25 2.23 2.18 -20.46
N ASP A 26 1.25 1.31 -20.71
CA ASP A 26 -0.17 1.67 -20.84
C ASP A 26 -0.80 2.13 -19.51
N VAL A 27 -0.21 1.75 -18.37
CA VAL A 27 -0.68 2.18 -17.04
C VAL A 27 0.09 3.38 -16.48
N ILE A 28 0.94 4.01 -17.30
CA ILE A 28 1.69 5.22 -16.98
C ILE A 28 1.11 6.35 -17.83
N SER A 29 0.54 7.36 -17.19
CA SER A 29 -0.06 8.47 -17.93
C SER A 29 -0.01 9.78 -17.14
N GLY A 30 0.25 10.88 -17.85
CA GLY A 30 0.30 12.21 -17.26
C GLY A 30 1.49 12.38 -16.31
N VAL A 31 1.27 12.17 -15.01
CA VAL A 31 2.29 12.33 -13.95
C VAL A 31 2.23 11.22 -12.89
N SER A 32 1.61 10.08 -13.22
CA SER A 32 1.40 8.97 -12.30
C SER A 32 1.55 7.61 -12.99
N VAL A 33 1.73 6.59 -12.16
CA VAL A 33 1.73 5.18 -12.54
C VAL A 33 0.69 4.46 -11.70
N ASP A 34 -0.22 3.72 -12.33
CA ASP A 34 -1.21 2.95 -11.60
C ASP A 34 -0.56 1.72 -10.94
N LEU A 35 -0.85 1.53 -9.66
CA LEU A 35 -0.48 0.34 -8.89
C LEU A 35 -1.69 -0.58 -8.73
N ARG A 36 -1.43 -1.85 -8.46
CA ARG A 36 -2.48 -2.86 -8.29
C ARG A 36 -2.60 -3.26 -6.82
N LEU A 37 -3.80 -3.66 -6.44
CA LEU A 37 -4.06 -4.25 -5.12
C LEU A 37 -3.37 -5.61 -5.02
N GLY A 38 -2.62 -5.81 -3.95
CA GLY A 38 -2.06 -7.10 -3.55
C GLY A 38 -3.14 -7.99 -2.91
N ARG A 39 -2.74 -9.19 -2.49
CA ARG A 39 -3.68 -10.19 -1.95
C ARG A 39 -3.68 -10.35 -0.43
N SER A 40 -2.86 -9.55 0.25
CA SER A 40 -2.70 -9.62 1.70
C SER A 40 -3.45 -8.48 2.36
N PHE A 41 -4.25 -8.85 3.37
CA PHE A 41 -5.08 -7.93 4.14
C PHE A 41 -4.95 -8.20 5.63
N ARG A 42 -5.22 -7.18 6.45
CA ARG A 42 -5.43 -7.34 7.90
C ARG A 42 -6.59 -6.49 8.36
N VAL A 43 -7.33 -7.01 9.33
CA VAL A 43 -8.47 -6.33 9.98
C VAL A 43 -8.19 -6.16 11.47
N PHE A 44 -8.98 -5.31 12.11
CA PHE A 44 -8.84 -5.00 13.53
C PHE A 44 -9.88 -5.76 14.36
N LYS A 45 -9.45 -6.34 15.48
CA LYS A 45 -10.29 -6.94 16.52
C LYS A 45 -10.66 -5.86 17.54
N ASP A 46 -11.73 -5.15 17.24
CA ASP A 46 -12.31 -4.05 18.02
C ASP A 46 -12.52 -4.35 19.52
N HIS A 47 -12.81 -5.60 19.87
CA HIS A 47 -13.10 -6.03 21.24
C HIS A 47 -11.85 -6.46 22.07
N ALA A 48 -10.66 -6.52 21.47
CA ALA A 48 -9.46 -7.01 22.16
C ALA A 48 -8.87 -6.00 23.17
N ARG A 49 -9.03 -4.70 22.89
CA ARG A 49 -8.55 -3.58 23.72
C ARG A 49 -9.48 -2.37 23.60
N PRO A 50 -9.66 -1.58 24.68
CA PRO A 50 -10.55 -0.41 24.65
C PRO A 50 -9.96 0.78 23.89
N TYR A 51 -8.63 0.89 23.78
CA TYR A 51 -7.92 1.95 23.07
C TYR A 51 -6.46 1.55 22.78
N VAL A 52 -5.78 2.37 21.98
CA VAL A 52 -4.33 2.29 21.73
C VAL A 52 -3.68 3.58 22.21
N ASP A 53 -2.76 3.50 23.18
CA ASP A 53 -1.95 4.65 23.61
C ASP A 53 -0.67 4.73 22.78
N VAL A 54 -0.64 5.69 21.85
CA VAL A 54 0.51 5.91 20.96
C VAL A 54 1.71 6.56 21.66
N SER A 55 1.57 6.99 22.92
CA SER A 55 2.62 7.61 23.73
C SER A 55 3.25 6.67 24.76
N ALA A 56 2.72 5.44 24.88
CA ALA A 56 3.22 4.41 25.78
C ALA A 56 4.61 3.87 25.37
N SER A 57 5.16 2.97 26.19
CA SER A 57 6.43 2.31 25.84
C SER A 57 6.30 1.46 24.56
N ARG A 58 7.43 1.21 23.88
CA ARG A 58 7.45 0.41 22.65
C ARG A 58 6.91 -1.00 22.88
N GLU A 59 7.23 -1.58 24.03
CA GLU A 59 6.78 -2.91 24.43
C GLU A 59 5.25 -2.97 24.61
N GLU A 60 4.66 -1.97 25.28
CA GLU A 60 3.21 -1.89 25.49
C GLU A 60 2.45 -1.66 24.19
N ILE A 61 2.98 -0.80 23.31
CA ILE A 61 2.40 -0.58 21.98
C ILE A 61 2.43 -1.88 21.17
N ASN A 62 3.56 -2.59 21.14
CA ASN A 62 3.69 -3.84 20.38
C ASN A 62 2.70 -4.90 20.89
N GLN A 63 2.58 -5.09 22.20
CA GLN A 63 1.60 -6.03 22.79
C GLN A 63 0.16 -5.64 22.45
N THR A 64 -0.14 -4.34 22.42
CA THR A 64 -1.47 -3.83 22.05
C THR A 64 -1.75 -4.11 20.57
N LEU A 65 -0.79 -3.81 19.68
CA LEU A 65 -0.90 -4.06 18.25
C LEU A 65 -1.07 -5.57 17.97
N GLU A 66 -0.29 -6.44 18.60
CA GLU A 66 -0.43 -7.90 18.46
C GLU A 66 -1.81 -8.40 18.90
N ALA A 67 -2.40 -7.80 19.94
CA ALA A 67 -3.72 -8.20 20.42
C ALA A 67 -4.86 -7.75 19.50
N ILE A 68 -4.77 -6.56 18.90
CA ILE A 68 -5.84 -5.99 18.05
C ILE A 68 -5.72 -6.40 16.59
N MET A 69 -4.54 -6.76 16.09
CA MET A 69 -4.38 -7.11 14.68
C MET A 69 -4.84 -8.55 14.41
N SER A 70 -5.54 -8.74 13.30
CA SER A 70 -5.79 -10.09 12.79
C SER A 70 -4.49 -10.76 12.32
N GLU A 71 -4.55 -12.08 12.18
CA GLU A 71 -3.64 -12.79 11.30
C GLU A 71 -3.76 -12.24 9.87
N GLU A 72 -2.73 -12.47 9.08
CA GLU A 72 -2.72 -12.07 7.67
C GLU A 72 -3.76 -12.85 6.89
N ILE A 73 -4.65 -12.13 6.21
CA ILE A 73 -5.67 -12.72 5.35
C ILE A 73 -5.12 -12.72 3.93
N ILE A 74 -4.93 -13.91 3.36
CA ILE A 74 -4.51 -14.10 1.97
C ILE A 74 -5.73 -14.50 1.15
N VAL A 75 -6.13 -13.63 0.22
CA VAL A 75 -7.28 -13.86 -0.67
C VAL A 75 -6.81 -14.58 -1.93
N ALA A 76 -7.52 -15.65 -2.33
CA ALA A 76 -7.23 -16.36 -3.57
C ALA A 76 -7.55 -15.50 -4.81
N ASP A 77 -6.96 -15.83 -5.97
CA ASP A 77 -7.11 -15.01 -7.18
C ASP A 77 -8.56 -14.97 -7.71
N ASP A 78 -9.41 -15.92 -7.31
CA ASP A 78 -10.83 -16.05 -7.64
C ASP A 78 -11.77 -15.59 -6.52
N GLU A 79 -11.22 -15.07 -5.41
CA GLU A 79 -11.98 -14.57 -4.27
C GLU A 79 -11.96 -13.05 -4.17
N ALA A 80 -12.92 -12.50 -3.43
CA ALA A 80 -13.05 -11.07 -3.19
C ALA A 80 -12.89 -10.75 -1.71
N PHE A 81 -12.19 -9.65 -1.42
CA PHE A 81 -12.21 -9.05 -0.10
C PHE A 81 -13.37 -8.04 -0.02
N PHE A 82 -14.36 -8.31 0.83
CA PHE A 82 -15.51 -7.42 1.02
C PHE A 82 -15.22 -6.40 2.13
N LEU A 83 -15.05 -5.13 1.76
CA LEU A 83 -14.91 -4.03 2.70
C LEU A 83 -16.28 -3.36 2.93
N HIS A 84 -16.85 -3.54 4.10
CA HIS A 84 -18.15 -2.96 4.46
C HIS A 84 -18.03 -1.46 4.82
N PRO A 85 -19.11 -0.67 4.66
CA PRO A 85 -19.10 0.73 5.08
C PRO A 85 -18.77 0.90 6.56
N GLY A 86 -17.82 1.77 6.88
CA GLY A 86 -17.37 2.04 8.25
C GLY A 86 -16.25 1.12 8.75
N GLU A 87 -15.87 0.11 7.97
CA GLU A 87 -14.77 -0.79 8.32
C GLU A 87 -13.42 -0.27 7.84
N LEU A 88 -12.37 -0.57 8.61
CA LEU A 88 -10.98 -0.30 8.25
C LEU A 88 -10.23 -1.61 8.04
N ALA A 89 -9.58 -1.74 6.88
CA ALA A 89 -8.68 -2.83 6.57
C ALA A 89 -7.33 -2.28 6.12
N LEU A 90 -6.25 -2.98 6.49
CA LEU A 90 -4.94 -2.79 5.90
C LEU A 90 -4.82 -3.67 4.66
N ALA A 91 -4.22 -3.14 3.61
CA ALA A 91 -3.91 -3.87 2.39
C ALA A 91 -2.49 -3.51 1.93
N VAL A 92 -2.00 -4.22 0.92
CA VAL A 92 -0.68 -3.99 0.32
C VAL A 92 -0.80 -3.79 -1.18
N THR A 93 0.11 -3.03 -1.78
CA THR A 93 0.26 -3.00 -3.24
C THR A 93 0.83 -4.31 -3.75
N LYS A 94 0.48 -4.71 -4.97
CA LYS A 94 1.10 -5.86 -5.63
C LYS A 94 2.56 -5.58 -5.97
N GLU A 95 2.85 -4.33 -6.32
CA GLU A 95 4.17 -3.87 -6.67
C GLU A 95 4.99 -3.47 -5.43
N SER A 96 6.29 -3.78 -5.47
CA SER A 96 7.32 -3.17 -4.64
C SER A 96 7.90 -1.95 -5.35
N VAL A 97 8.11 -0.85 -4.62
CA VAL A 97 8.62 0.41 -5.19
C VAL A 97 9.91 0.80 -4.47
N THR A 98 10.98 1.02 -5.25
CA THR A 98 12.26 1.56 -4.77
C THR A 98 12.49 2.92 -5.40
N ILE A 99 12.71 3.92 -4.54
CA ILE A 99 12.88 5.33 -4.93
C ILE A 99 14.31 5.76 -4.56
N PRO A 100 15.01 6.49 -5.45
CA PRO A 100 16.35 7.00 -5.17
C PRO A 100 16.31 8.15 -4.15
N ALA A 101 17.46 8.48 -3.58
CA ALA A 101 17.56 9.46 -2.48
C ALA A 101 17.19 10.90 -2.88
N ASP A 102 17.10 11.20 -4.18
CA ASP A 102 16.79 12.51 -4.75
C ASP A 102 15.32 12.65 -5.17
N LEU A 103 14.49 11.63 -4.95
CA LEU A 103 13.06 11.63 -5.28
C LEU A 103 12.17 11.31 -4.09
N VAL A 104 10.91 11.75 -4.19
CA VAL A 104 9.84 11.41 -3.25
C VAL A 104 8.61 10.96 -4.03
N GLY A 105 8.01 9.86 -3.60
CA GLY A 105 6.77 9.32 -4.13
C GLY A 105 5.55 9.82 -3.36
N TRP A 106 4.43 9.97 -4.07
CA TRP A 106 3.12 10.28 -3.49
C TRP A 106 2.16 9.16 -3.83
N LEU A 107 1.36 8.72 -2.86
CA LEU A 107 0.31 7.73 -3.06
C LEU A 107 -1.04 8.43 -3.11
N ASP A 108 -1.72 8.33 -4.24
CA ASP A 108 -3.04 8.90 -4.48
C ASP A 108 -4.06 7.79 -4.74
N GLY A 109 -5.31 8.01 -4.32
CA GLY A 109 -6.44 7.16 -4.72
C GLY A 109 -6.88 7.44 -6.16
N ARG A 110 -7.70 6.54 -6.73
CA ARG A 110 -8.35 6.79 -8.02
C ARG A 110 -9.73 7.40 -7.79
N SER A 111 -10.09 8.41 -8.59
CA SER A 111 -11.39 9.10 -8.49
C SER A 111 -12.61 8.21 -8.74
N SER A 112 -12.40 7.05 -9.37
CA SER A 112 -13.45 6.06 -9.65
C SER A 112 -13.67 5.05 -8.53
N LEU A 113 -12.82 5.05 -7.49
CA LEU A 113 -12.99 4.23 -6.29
C LEU A 113 -13.83 5.00 -5.26
#